data_AF-A0A417L1P2-F1
#
_entry.id   AF-A0A417L1P2-F1
#
_cell.length_a   1.000
_cell.length_b   1.000
_cell.length_c   1.000
_cell.angle_alpha   90.00
_cell.angle_beta   90.00
_cell.angle_gamma   90.00
#
_symmetry.space_group_name_H-M   'P 1'
#
loop_
_entity.id
_entity.type
_entity.pdbx_description
1 polymer ?
#
loop_
_entity_poly.entity_id
_entity_poly.type
_entity_poly.pdbx_seq_one_letter_code
_entity_poly.pdbx_strand_id
1 'polypeptide(L)' 'MDENVVTHGAYRKKGYAADCLNFAKKIAEENHCYKMMLLTGSKEESTLNFYRNAGYNSSDKTAFIQWIDI' A
#
# COMPACT_ATOMS: atom_id res chain seq x y z
N MET A 1 1.20 14.90 -1.09
CA MET A 1 2.10 14.27 -0.10
C MET A 1 2.12 12.81 -0.52
N ASP A 2 3.23 12.38 -1.10
CA ASP A 2 3.38 10.99 -1.58
C ASP A 2 3.96 10.16 -0.45
N GLU A 3 3.17 9.23 0.08
CA GLU A 3 3.56 8.37 1.18
C GLU A 3 4.05 7.03 0.64
N ASN A 4 5.28 6.65 1.00
CA ASN A 4 5.94 5.45 0.49
C ASN A 4 5.96 4.34 1.54
N VAL A 5 5.49 3.14 1.16
CA VAL A 5 5.65 1.94 2.00
C VAL A 5 6.99 1.28 1.64
N VAL A 6 7.97 1.41 2.53
CA VAL A 6 9.31 0.83 2.33
C VAL A 6 9.65 -0.09 3.50
N THR A 7 10.14 -1.30 3.17
CA THR A 7 10.67 -2.23 4.17
C THR A 7 12.08 -2.65 3.77
N HIS A 8 13.04 -2.44 4.68
CA HIS A 8 14.43 -2.82 4.48
C HIS A 8 14.56 -4.33 4.23
N GLY A 9 15.40 -4.71 3.26
CA GLY A 9 15.51 -6.09 2.77
C GLY A 9 15.74 -7.14 3.86
N ALA A 10 16.66 -6.86 4.79
CA ALA A 10 16.99 -7.74 5.91
C ALA A 10 15.85 -7.94 6.95
N TYR A 11 14.79 -7.15 6.89
CA TYR A 11 13.66 -7.18 7.82
C TYR A 11 12.34 -7.56 7.14
N ARG A 12 12.39 -7.99 5.88
CA ARG A 12 11.21 -8.52 5.18
C ARG A 12 10.70 -9.80 5.84
N LYS A 13 9.41 -10.09 5.66
CA LYS A 13 8.71 -11.29 6.20
C LYS A 13 8.67 -11.40 7.72
N LYS A 14 8.93 -10.32 8.46
CA LYS A 14 8.85 -10.27 9.94
C LYS A 14 7.55 -9.63 10.47
N GLY A 15 6.60 -9.28 9.60
CA GLY A 15 5.32 -8.68 10.00
C GLY A 15 5.32 -7.14 10.09
N TYR A 16 6.48 -6.49 10.25
CA TYR A 16 6.56 -5.03 10.46
C TYR A 16 5.78 -4.17 9.45
N ALA A 17 5.86 -4.51 8.17
CA ALA A 17 5.15 -3.76 7.13
C ALA A 17 3.62 -3.90 7.27
N ALA A 18 3.14 -5.08 7.66
CA ALA A 18 1.72 -5.30 7.90
C ALA A 18 1.24 -4.56 9.15
N ASP A 19 2.05 -4.53 10.23
CA ASP A 19 1.75 -3.78 11.44
C ASP A 19 1.64 -2.27 11.15
N CYS A 20 2.56 -1.73 10.34
CA CYS A 20 2.50 -0.34 9.90
C CYS A 20 1.21 -0.04 9.10
N LEU A 21 0.83 -0.91 8.15
CA LEU A 21 -0.40 -0.73 7.38
C LEU A 21 -1.66 -0.81 8.26
N ASN A 22 -1.68 -1.73 9.23
CA ASN A 22 -2.78 -1.85 10.18
C ASN A 22 -2.90 -0.61 11.06
N PHE A 23 -1.77 -0.05 11.50
CA PHE A 23 -1.76 1.19 12.27
C PHE A 23 -2.23 2.38 11.43
N ALA A 24 -1.78 2.51 10.18
CA ALA A 24 -2.25 3.53 9.26
C ALA A 24 -3.77 3.41 9.00
N LYS A 25 -4.28 2.19 8.88
CA LYS A 25 -5.72 1.91 8.76
C LYS A 25 -6.49 2.39 9.99
N LYS A 26 -6.00 2.08 11.20
CA LYS A 26 -6.63 2.53 12.44
C LYS A 26 -6.74 4.07 12.49
N ILE A 27 -5.68 4.78 12.12
CA ILE A 27 -5.70 6.26 12.05
C ILE A 27 -6.75 6.73 11.04
N ALA A 28 -6.82 6.10 9.86
CA ALA A 28 -7.80 6.46 8.84
C ALA A 28 -9.25 6.26 9.34
N GLU A 29 -9.52 5.15 10.04
CA GLU A 29 -10.82 4.87 10.66
C GLU A 29 -11.18 5.93 11.73
N GLU A 30 -10.23 6.28 12.60
CA GLU A 30 -10.39 7.32 13.63
C GLU A 30 -10.67 8.71 13.04
N ASN A 31 -10.17 8.98 11.82
CA ASN A 31 -10.41 10.22 11.08
C ASN A 31 -11.60 10.13 10.11
N HIS A 32 -12.47 9.13 10.25
CA HIS A 32 -13.66 8.93 9.42
C HIS A 32 -13.37 8.83 7.91
N CYS A 33 -12.20 8.33 7.53
CA CYS A 33 -11.88 8.04 6.14
C CYS A 33 -12.67 6.80 5.69
N TYR A 34 -13.34 6.91 4.55
CA TYR A 34 -14.16 5.81 4.02
C TYR A 34 -13.37 4.82 3.14
N LYS A 35 -12.15 5.18 2.71
CA LYS A 35 -11.25 4.30 1.95
C LYS A 35 -9.78 4.70 2.08
N MET A 36 -8.89 3.74 1.93
CA MET A 36 -7.46 3.94 1.70
C MET A 36 -7.12 3.47 0.28
N MET A 37 -6.27 4.22 -0.43
CA MET A 37 -5.79 3.85 -1.75
C MET A 37 -4.28 3.69 -1.70
N LEU A 38 -3.79 2.67 -2.39
CA LEU A 38 -2.36 2.39 -2.54
C LEU A 38 -2.08 2.13 -4.02
N LEU A 39 -1.10 2.85 -4.54
CA LEU A 39 -0.58 2.61 -5.89
C LEU A 39 0.83 2.04 -5.74
N THR A 40 1.13 0.99 -6.50
CA THR A 40 2.46 0.39 -6.52
C THR A 40 2.91 0.19 -7.96
N GLY A 41 4.14 0.60 -8.27
CA GLY A 41 4.79 0.28 -9.53
C GLY A 41 5.43 -1.11 -9.55
N SER A 42 5.40 -1.83 -8.42
CA SER A 42 6.00 -3.17 -8.31
C SER A 42 5.25 -4.19 -9.14
N LYS A 43 5.96 -4.88 -10.03
CA LYS A 43 5.44 -6.04 -10.78
C LYS A 43 5.72 -7.37 -10.06
N GLU A 44 6.46 -7.34 -8.96
CA GLU A 44 6.79 -8.52 -8.16
C GLU A 44 5.54 -9.09 -7.49
N GLU A 45 5.21 -10.34 -7.81
CA GLU A 45 4.05 -11.05 -7.30
C GLU A 45 4.08 -11.19 -5.76
N SER A 46 5.27 -11.28 -5.17
CA SER A 46 5.43 -11.29 -3.71
C SER A 46 4.97 -9.98 -3.05
N THR A 47 5.25 -8.83 -3.68
CA THR A 47 4.78 -7.51 -3.23
C THR A 47 3.29 -7.35 -3.45
N LEU A 48 2.76 -7.83 -4.58
CA LEU A 48 1.32 -7.79 -4.85
C LEU A 48 0.54 -8.65 -3.86
N ASN A 49 1.02 -9.87 -3.56
CA ASN A 49 0.43 -10.73 -2.55
C ASN A 49 0.51 -10.15 -1.14
N PHE A 50 1.57 -9.41 -0.82
CA PHE A 50 1.64 -8.67 0.45
C PHE A 50 0.49 -7.68 0.60
N TYR A 51 0.22 -6.85 -0.42
CA TYR A 51 -0.89 -5.89 -0.36
C TYR A 51 -2.26 -6.57 -0.38
N ARG A 52 -2.43 -7.66 -1.14
CA ARG A 52 -3.67 -8.48 -1.09
C ARG A 52 -3.90 -9.05 0.31
N ASN A 53 -2.88 -9.60 0.94
CA ASN A 53 -2.95 -10.13 2.30
C ASN A 53 -3.23 -9.04 3.35
N ALA A 54 -2.83 -7.79 3.09
CA ALA A 54 -3.18 -6.64 3.93
C ALA A 54 -4.62 -6.11 3.69
N GLY A 55 -5.39 -6.74 2.80
CA GLY A 55 -6.80 -6.42 2.55
C GLY A 55 -7.05 -5.43 1.41
N TYR A 56 -6.03 -5.09 0.61
CA TYR A 56 -6.20 -4.24 -0.57
C TYR A 56 -6.72 -5.06 -1.76
N ASN A 57 -7.72 -4.52 -2.46
CA ASN A 57 -8.22 -5.08 -3.72
C ASN A 57 -7.59 -4.37 -4.92
N SER A 58 -7.12 -5.14 -5.91
CA SER A 58 -6.58 -4.63 -7.17
C SER A 58 -7.58 -4.66 -8.34
N SER A 59 -8.79 -5.19 -8.15
CA SER A 59 -9.77 -5.48 -9.22
C SER A 59 -10.87 -4.41 -9.38
N ASP A 60 -11.17 -3.65 -8.33
CA ASP A 60 -12.33 -2.73 -8.33
C ASP A 60 -12.07 -1.38 -9.00
N LYS A 61 -10.80 -1.02 -9.20
CA LYS A 61 -10.39 0.30 -9.68
C LYS A 61 -9.24 0.19 -10.69
N THR A 62 -9.39 0.90 -11.80
CA THR A 62 -8.34 1.13 -12.80
C THR A 62 -7.64 2.44 -12.49
N ALA A 63 -6.32 2.42 -12.33
CA ALA A 63 -5.51 3.62 -12.14
C ALA A 63 -4.99 4.15 -13.50
N PHE A 64 -4.90 5.47 -13.63
CA PHE A 64 -4.32 6.17 -14.78
C PHE A 64 -3.21 7.10 -14.28
N ILE A 65 -2.10 7.17 -14.99
CA ILE A 65 -0.96 8.04 -14.67
C ILE A 65 -0.61 8.82 -15.94
N GLN A 66 -0.49 10.14 -15.81
CA GLN A 66 0.03 11.02 -16.85
C GLN A 66 1.34 11.63 -16.37
N TRP A 67 2.43 11.34 -17.07
CA TRP A 67 3.71 11.98 -16.83
C TRP A 67 3.77 13.29 -17.61
N ILE A 68 4.21 14.37 -16.94
CA ILE A 68 4.49 15.65 -17.58
C ILE A 68 5.98 15.89 -17.33
N ASP A 69 6.79 15.64 -18.36
CA ASP A 69 8.21 15.98 -18.33
C ASP A 69 8.32 17.52 -18.40
N ILE A 70 8.95 18.12 -17.39
CA ILE A 70 9.39 19.52 -17.38
C ILE A 70 10.92 19.52 -17.45
#